data_AF-A0A2G1X025-F1
#
_entry.id   AF-A0A2G1X025-F1
#
_cell.length_a   1.000
_cell.length_b   1.000
_cell.length_c   1.000
_cell.angle_alpha   90.00
_cell.angle_beta   90.00
_cell.angle_gamma   90.00
#
_symmetry.space_group_name_H-M   'P 1'
#
loop_
_entity.id
_entity.type
_entity.pdbx_description
1 polymer ?
#
loop_
_entity_poly.entity_id
_entity_poly.type
_entity_poly.pdbx_seq_one_letter_code
_entity_poly.pdbx_strand_id
1 'polypeptide(L)'
;MTDTQALATLRDIDARFHRLFEAVDTADETAATPSADPLATLRRARSQIDAALFEHQRRTDDGTLPDGGSCILQWDPPRTPPRRLILDPDSDGDSWTQCELEWTGESWRVCGRNTVNNVAIRAPAEPRYPDPVDPPKIDTLLELIRGSWGNPNPDVLVFGPTASTEQGVLVAVDDELRYREVDSYRWYTVTDEEELYHHLQQQGQPAIQSLSETPLTRLHFTPSPLTNDDR
;
A
#
# COMPACT_ATOMS: atom_id res chain seq x y z
N MET A 1 32.79 16.03 -29.37
CA MET A 1 32.29 15.42 -28.13
C MET A 1 31.67 14.10 -28.53
N THR A 2 32.15 12.97 -28.02
CA THR A 2 31.65 11.64 -28.40
C THR A 2 30.30 11.37 -27.73
N ASP A 3 29.38 10.65 -28.38
CA ASP A 3 28.04 10.34 -27.83
C ASP A 3 28.12 9.71 -26.44
N THR A 4 29.16 8.90 -26.19
CA THR A 4 29.47 8.29 -24.89
C THR A 4 29.72 9.32 -23.78
N GLN A 5 30.35 10.45 -24.09
CA GLN A 5 30.67 11.51 -23.14
C GLN A 5 29.42 12.35 -22.80
N ALA A 6 28.53 12.56 -23.78
CA ALA A 6 27.25 13.23 -23.57
C ALA A 6 26.31 12.38 -22.69
N LEU A 7 26.24 11.07 -22.93
CA LEU A 7 25.51 10.10 -22.09
C LEU A 7 25.98 10.10 -20.63
N ALA A 8 27.30 10.03 -20.41
CA ALA A 8 27.86 10.03 -19.06
C ALA A 8 27.50 11.32 -18.30
N THR A 9 27.47 12.44 -19.02
CA THR A 9 27.08 13.76 -18.47
C THR A 9 25.59 13.79 -18.14
N LEU A 10 24.72 13.26 -19.00
CA LEU A 10 23.28 13.16 -18.72
C LEU A 10 22.98 12.26 -17.51
N ARG A 11 23.69 11.13 -17.38
CA ARG A 11 23.57 10.25 -16.20
C ARG A 11 24.05 10.92 -14.91
N ASP A 12 25.15 11.67 -14.95
CA ASP A 12 25.62 12.45 -13.80
C ASP A 12 24.63 13.56 -13.41
N ILE A 13 24.06 14.25 -14.40
CA ILE A 13 23.03 15.27 -14.18
C ILE A 13 21.77 14.65 -13.56
N ASP A 14 21.28 13.51 -14.05
CA ASP A 14 20.12 12.82 -13.45
C ASP A 14 20.41 12.38 -12.00
N ALA A 15 21.59 11.81 -11.73
CA ALA A 15 21.98 11.44 -10.37
C ALA A 15 22.01 12.66 -9.42
N ARG A 16 22.44 13.83 -9.90
CA ARG A 16 22.39 15.09 -9.14
C ARG A 16 20.97 15.57 -8.91
N PHE A 17 20.10 15.51 -9.93
CA PHE A 17 18.68 15.82 -9.74
C PHE A 17 18.04 14.90 -8.70
N HIS A 18 18.31 13.60 -8.75
CA HIS A 18 17.79 12.65 -7.78
C HIS A 18 18.19 13.02 -6.33
N ARG A 19 19.46 13.35 -6.09
CA ARG A 19 19.94 13.81 -4.77
C ARG A 19 19.28 15.12 -4.33
N LEU A 20 19.02 16.03 -5.25
CA LEU A 20 18.32 17.29 -4.95
C LEU A 20 16.86 17.04 -4.55
N PHE A 21 16.16 16.13 -5.22
CA PHE A 21 14.79 15.77 -4.82
C PHE A 21 14.73 15.11 -3.44
N GLU A 22 15.64 14.16 -3.16
CA GLU A 22 15.77 13.55 -1.83
C GLU A 22 16.04 14.59 -0.73
N ALA A 23 16.92 15.56 -1.00
CA ALA A 23 17.24 16.62 -0.05
C ALA A 23 16.06 17.57 0.19
N VAL A 24 15.16 17.75 -0.78
CA VAL A 24 13.96 18.56 -0.63
C VAL A 24 12.86 17.80 0.13
N ASP A 25 12.65 16.52 -0.16
CA ASP A 25 11.67 15.69 0.54
C ASP A 25 12.04 15.45 2.03
N THR A 26 13.31 15.59 2.38
CA THR A 26 13.81 15.47 3.77
C THR A 26 13.92 16.80 4.52
N ALA A 27 13.69 17.94 3.86
CA ALA A 27 13.75 19.26 4.49
C ALA A 27 12.36 19.65 5.04
N ASP A 28 12.27 19.73 6.38
CA ASP A 28 11.06 20.14 7.12
C ASP A 28 10.57 21.54 6.66
N GLU A 29 9.27 21.65 6.39
CA GLU A 29 8.62 22.77 5.69
C GLU A 29 8.79 24.11 6.43
N THR A 30 9.82 24.89 6.08
CA THR A 30 9.89 26.32 6.41
C THR A 30 10.60 27.13 5.33
N ALA A 31 10.00 27.22 4.13
CA ALA A 31 10.40 28.26 3.18
C ALA A 31 9.24 28.75 2.32
N ALA A 32 9.11 30.07 2.27
CA ALA A 32 8.07 30.82 1.58
C ALA A 32 7.82 30.34 0.15
N THR A 33 6.55 30.30 -0.24
CA THR A 33 6.05 29.90 -1.56
C THR A 33 6.64 30.79 -2.67
N PRO A 34 7.51 30.26 -3.56
CA PRO A 34 7.98 31.01 -4.73
C PRO A 34 6.87 31.08 -5.78
N SER A 35 6.80 32.18 -6.55
CA SER A 35 5.73 32.44 -7.55
C SER A 35 5.79 31.55 -8.81
N ALA A 36 6.81 30.71 -8.94
CA ALA A 36 6.90 29.62 -9.90
C ALA A 36 7.33 28.38 -9.13
N ASP A 37 6.54 27.31 -9.17
CA ASP A 37 6.86 26.06 -8.47
C ASP A 37 8.22 25.52 -8.98
N PRO A 38 9.31 25.68 -8.20
CA PRO A 38 10.63 25.27 -8.63
C PRO A 38 10.68 23.76 -8.80
N LEU A 39 9.90 23.01 -8.01
CA LEU A 39 9.79 21.56 -8.12
C LEU A 39 9.12 21.15 -9.44
N ALA A 40 8.06 21.83 -9.87
CA ALA A 40 7.45 21.57 -11.18
C ALA A 40 8.46 21.80 -12.33
N THR A 41 9.30 22.83 -12.22
CA THR A 41 10.33 23.13 -13.24
C THR A 41 11.43 22.08 -13.24
N LEU A 42 11.91 21.65 -12.06
CA LEU A 42 12.90 20.58 -11.92
C LEU A 42 12.35 19.24 -12.41
N ARG A 43 11.10 18.91 -12.09
CA ARG A 43 10.41 17.69 -12.56
C ARG A 43 10.30 17.68 -14.08
N ARG A 44 9.96 18.82 -14.70
CA ARG A 44 9.92 18.96 -16.17
C ARG A 44 11.30 18.80 -16.80
N ALA A 45 12.34 19.43 -16.24
CA ALA A 45 13.71 19.30 -16.75
C ALA A 45 14.21 17.84 -16.65
N ARG A 46 13.88 17.15 -15.56
CA ARG A 46 14.20 15.73 -15.39
C ARG A 46 13.48 14.83 -16.39
N SER A 47 12.18 15.04 -16.61
CA SER A 47 11.42 14.30 -17.63
C SER A 47 12.02 14.43 -19.04
N GLN A 48 12.57 15.61 -19.40
CA GLN A 48 13.24 15.80 -20.68
C GLN A 48 14.58 15.03 -20.79
N ILE A 49 15.34 14.94 -19.69
CA ILE A 49 16.57 14.15 -19.62
C ILE A 49 16.26 12.66 -19.72
N ASP A 50 15.19 12.21 -19.07
CA ASP A 50 14.71 10.82 -19.13
C ASP A 50 14.33 10.43 -20.56
N ALA A 51 13.55 11.26 -21.23
CA ALA A 51 13.17 11.05 -22.62
C ALA A 51 14.40 10.97 -23.56
N ALA A 52 15.39 11.84 -23.36
CA ALA A 52 16.62 11.84 -24.15
C ALA A 52 17.49 10.59 -23.90
N LEU A 53 17.58 10.13 -22.64
CA LEU A 53 18.30 8.91 -22.27
C LEU A 53 17.59 7.67 -22.82
N PHE A 54 16.26 7.62 -22.76
CA PHE A 54 15.45 6.54 -23.31
C PHE A 54 15.57 6.45 -24.84
N GLU A 55 15.46 7.59 -25.54
CA GLU A 55 15.68 7.65 -26.99
C GLU A 55 17.10 7.22 -27.40
N HIS A 56 18.13 7.59 -26.62
CA HIS A 56 19.48 7.13 -26.87
C HIS A 56 19.60 5.61 -26.68
N GLN A 57 18.99 5.06 -25.63
CA GLN A 57 19.01 3.62 -25.35
C GLN A 57 18.32 2.84 -26.47
N ARG A 58 17.14 3.31 -26.91
CA ARG A 58 16.39 2.75 -28.07
C ARG A 58 17.20 2.74 -29.37
N ARG A 59 18.05 3.74 -29.61
CA ARG A 59 18.91 3.81 -30.81
C ARG A 59 20.17 2.94 -30.72
N THR A 60 20.57 2.54 -29.52
CA THR A 60 21.80 1.77 -29.30
C THR A 60 21.50 0.27 -29.23
N ASP A 61 20.32 -0.12 -28.79
CA ASP A 61 19.89 -1.51 -28.64
C ASP A 61 19.05 -1.95 -29.87
N ASP A 62 19.70 -2.32 -30.98
CA ASP A 62 19.09 -3.07 -32.10
C ASP A 62 18.92 -4.57 -31.77
N GLY A 63 18.62 -4.89 -30.52
CA GLY A 63 18.53 -6.27 -30.06
C GLY A 63 18.43 -6.34 -28.55
N THR A 64 17.26 -6.78 -28.08
CA THR A 64 16.96 -7.09 -26.68
C THR A 64 17.04 -5.90 -25.73
N LEU A 65 15.92 -5.16 -25.65
CA LEU A 65 15.43 -4.68 -24.37
C LEU A 65 15.63 -5.80 -23.32
N PRO A 66 16.14 -5.50 -22.12
CA PRO A 66 16.19 -6.50 -21.05
C PRO A 66 14.80 -7.14 -20.93
N ASP A 67 14.79 -8.48 -20.95
CA ASP A 67 13.60 -9.33 -20.95
C ASP A 67 12.52 -8.70 -20.08
N GLY A 68 11.37 -8.40 -20.69
CA GLY A 68 10.33 -7.49 -20.20
C GLY A 68 10.03 -7.67 -18.71
N GLY A 69 10.72 -6.90 -17.89
CA GLY A 69 10.61 -6.97 -16.44
C GLY A 69 9.43 -6.11 -15.99
N SER A 70 8.32 -6.75 -15.66
CA SER A 70 7.20 -6.11 -14.98
C SER A 70 7.71 -5.27 -13.82
N CYS A 71 7.29 -4.01 -13.76
CA CYS A 71 7.62 -3.14 -12.65
C CYS A 71 6.45 -3.11 -11.67
N ILE A 72 6.73 -3.49 -10.43
CA ILE A 72 5.72 -3.62 -9.39
C ILE A 72 5.99 -2.56 -8.33
N LEU A 73 5.01 -1.72 -8.08
CA LEU A 73 4.98 -0.81 -6.94
C LEU A 73 3.86 -1.27 -6.00
N GLN A 74 4.16 -1.38 -4.71
CA GLN A 74 3.16 -1.69 -3.68
C GLN A 74 3.24 -0.66 -2.57
N TRP A 75 2.08 -0.27 -2.04
CA TRP A 75 1.99 0.65 -0.91
C TRP A 75 0.72 0.37 -0.10
N ASP A 76 0.78 0.76 1.17
CA ASP A 76 -0.33 0.64 2.13
C ASP A 76 -0.89 2.03 2.43
N PRO A 77 -1.85 2.53 1.62
CA PRO A 77 -2.47 3.81 1.89
C PRO A 77 -3.22 3.76 3.23
N PRO A 78 -3.21 4.86 4.01
CA PRO A 78 -3.96 4.90 5.25
C PRO A 78 -5.46 4.73 4.95
N ARG A 79 -6.13 3.86 5.72
CA ARG A 79 -7.60 3.71 5.75
C ARG A 79 -8.22 3.22 4.45
N THR A 80 -7.44 2.61 3.56
CA THR A 80 -7.95 1.87 2.40
C THR A 80 -7.14 0.59 2.22
N PRO A 81 -7.63 -0.40 1.45
CA PRO A 81 -6.87 -1.63 1.26
C PRO A 81 -5.51 -1.37 0.61
N PRO A 82 -4.51 -2.24 0.89
CA PRO A 82 -3.23 -2.25 0.19
C PRO A 82 -3.40 -2.13 -1.32
N ARG A 83 -2.46 -1.43 -1.95
CA ARG A 83 -2.48 -1.12 -3.38
C ARG A 83 -1.25 -1.66 -4.06
N ARG A 84 -1.43 -2.12 -5.28
CA ARG A 84 -0.34 -2.54 -6.15
C ARG A 84 -0.55 -1.94 -7.54
N LEU A 85 0.53 -1.48 -8.14
CA LEU A 85 0.60 -1.02 -9.50
C LEU A 85 1.57 -1.94 -10.24
N ILE A 86 1.11 -2.53 -11.34
CA ILE A 86 1.94 -3.35 -12.21
C ILE A 86 2.05 -2.63 -13.55
N LEU A 87 3.28 -2.40 -14.00
CA LEU A 87 3.61 -1.89 -15.32
C LEU A 87 4.25 -3.04 -16.11
N ASP A 88 3.50 -3.56 -17.08
CA ASP A 88 3.93 -4.65 -17.94
C ASP A 88 4.22 -4.10 -19.35
N PRO A 89 5.35 -4.44 -19.97
CA PRO A 89 5.57 -4.12 -21.37
C PRO A 89 4.62 -4.95 -22.23
N ASP A 90 3.94 -4.31 -23.18
CA ASP A 90 3.17 -5.03 -24.17
C ASP A 90 4.10 -5.71 -25.19
N SER A 91 3.59 -6.70 -25.91
CA SER A 91 4.38 -7.53 -26.83
C SER A 91 5.01 -6.75 -28.00
N ASP A 92 4.54 -5.53 -28.26
CA ASP A 92 5.09 -4.66 -29.31
C ASP A 92 6.28 -3.82 -28.86
N GLY A 93 6.58 -3.78 -27.55
CA GLY A 93 7.72 -3.05 -26.97
C GLY A 93 7.60 -1.52 -26.99
N ASP A 94 6.58 -0.97 -27.64
CA ASP A 94 6.34 0.48 -27.76
C ASP A 94 5.26 0.97 -26.79
N SER A 95 4.46 0.04 -26.25
CA SER A 95 3.39 0.32 -25.30
C SER A 95 3.53 -0.51 -24.03
N TRP A 96 2.95 0.00 -22.95
CA TRP A 96 2.94 -0.65 -21.64
C TRP A 96 1.51 -0.69 -21.13
N THR A 97 1.16 -1.79 -20.46
CA THR A 97 -0.06 -1.89 -19.69
C THR A 97 0.21 -1.45 -18.25
N GLN A 98 -0.52 -0.44 -17.79
CA GLN A 98 -0.62 -0.05 -16.39
C GLN A 98 -1.85 -0.72 -15.77
N CYS A 99 -1.64 -1.60 -14.78
CA CYS A 99 -2.67 -2.28 -14.01
C CYS A 99 -2.65 -1.81 -12.56
N GLU A 100 -3.74 -1.19 -12.11
CA GLU A 100 -3.98 -0.83 -10.72
C GLU A 100 -4.77 -1.93 -10.01
N LEU A 101 -4.22 -2.41 -8.91
CA LEU A 101 -4.80 -3.48 -8.11
C LEU A 101 -5.06 -3.04 -6.67
N GLU A 102 -6.13 -3.59 -6.11
CA GLU A 102 -6.55 -3.44 -4.73
C GLU A 102 -6.57 -4.80 -4.05
N TRP A 103 -6.03 -4.89 -2.85
CA TRP A 103 -6.09 -6.10 -2.06
C TRP A 103 -7.50 -6.32 -1.50
N THR A 104 -8.05 -7.52 -1.68
CA THR A 104 -9.40 -7.85 -1.19
C THR A 104 -9.42 -8.50 0.18
N GLY A 105 -8.26 -8.78 0.78
CA GLY A 105 -8.15 -9.68 1.92
C GLY A 105 -7.82 -11.13 1.52
N GLU A 106 -7.96 -11.48 0.25
CA GLU A 106 -7.65 -12.83 -0.25
C GLU A 106 -6.71 -12.79 -1.45
N SER A 107 -6.97 -11.86 -2.37
CA SER A 107 -6.23 -11.73 -3.62
C SER A 107 -6.21 -10.28 -4.11
N TRP A 108 -5.46 -10.02 -5.17
CA TRP A 108 -5.44 -8.73 -5.85
C TRP A 108 -6.56 -8.64 -6.88
N ARG A 109 -7.44 -7.64 -6.73
CA ARG A 109 -8.48 -7.30 -7.70
C ARG A 109 -8.02 -6.14 -8.58
N VAL A 110 -8.16 -6.28 -9.89
CA VAL A 110 -7.91 -5.18 -10.84
C VAL A 110 -9.00 -4.14 -10.71
N CYS A 111 -8.63 -2.89 -10.43
CA CYS A 111 -9.54 -1.75 -10.32
C CYS A 111 -9.33 -0.70 -11.42
N GLY A 112 -8.15 -0.72 -12.06
CA GLY A 112 -7.84 0.17 -13.18
C GLY A 112 -6.92 -0.53 -14.16
N ARG A 113 -7.15 -0.28 -15.45
CA ARG A 113 -6.26 -0.75 -16.51
C ARG A 113 -6.18 0.27 -17.63
N ASN A 114 -4.99 0.74 -17.93
CA ASN A 114 -4.73 1.72 -18.98
C ASN A 114 -3.53 1.30 -19.82
N THR A 115 -3.55 1.67 -21.10
CA THR A 115 -2.35 1.61 -21.93
C THR A 115 -1.61 2.94 -21.78
N VAL A 116 -0.32 2.86 -21.49
CA VAL A 116 0.57 4.02 -21.33
C VAL A 116 1.70 3.93 -22.34
N ASN A 117 1.94 5.04 -23.03
CA ASN A 117 3.02 5.22 -23.99
C ASN A 117 4.11 6.10 -23.36
N ASN A 118 5.36 5.94 -23.80
CA ASN A 118 6.51 6.73 -23.31
C ASN A 118 6.79 6.56 -21.80
N VAL A 119 6.80 5.31 -21.31
CA VAL A 119 7.15 5.03 -19.91
C VAL A 119 8.66 5.16 -19.69
N ALA A 120 9.06 6.01 -18.74
CA ALA A 120 10.43 6.07 -18.25
C ALA A 120 10.50 5.39 -16.88
N ILE A 121 11.00 4.14 -16.84
CA ILE A 121 11.19 3.39 -15.60
C ILE A 121 12.63 3.55 -15.14
N ARG A 122 12.82 3.97 -13.88
CA ARG A 122 14.14 4.04 -13.25
C ARG A 122 14.12 3.23 -11.95
N ALA A 123 14.90 2.15 -11.91
CA ALA A 123 15.26 1.52 -10.65
C ALA A 123 16.33 2.36 -9.95
N PRO A 124 16.24 2.61 -8.63
CA PRO A 124 17.35 3.19 -7.89
C PRO A 124 18.60 2.30 -8.02
N ALA A 125 19.78 2.90 -8.00
CA ALA A 125 21.05 2.17 -8.15
C ALA A 125 21.30 1.13 -7.03
N GLU A 126 20.61 1.29 -5.90
CA GLU A 126 20.56 0.33 -4.80
C GLU A 126 19.09 0.05 -4.48
N PRO A 127 18.70 -1.21 -4.20
CA PRO A 127 17.36 -1.53 -3.73
C PRO A 127 17.08 -0.81 -2.41
N ARG A 128 16.21 0.20 -2.46
CA ARG A 128 15.86 1.01 -1.28
C ARG A 128 14.64 0.49 -0.52
N TYR A 129 13.84 -0.35 -1.18
CA TYR A 129 12.59 -0.87 -0.65
C TYR A 129 12.61 -2.39 -0.75
N PRO A 130 11.98 -3.09 0.21
CA PRO A 130 11.84 -4.54 0.13
C PRO A 130 11.03 -4.91 -1.11
N ASP A 131 11.26 -6.12 -1.61
CA ASP A 131 10.43 -6.67 -2.68
C ASP A 131 8.96 -6.67 -2.23
N PRO A 132 8.02 -6.36 -3.13
CA PRO A 132 6.59 -6.36 -2.80
C PRO A 132 6.15 -7.77 -2.39
N VAL A 133 5.58 -7.89 -1.19
CA VAL A 133 5.04 -9.14 -0.65
C VAL A 133 3.53 -9.03 -0.53
N ASP A 134 2.80 -10.09 -0.83
CA ASP A 134 1.35 -10.11 -0.62
C ASP A 134 0.99 -9.87 0.85
N PRO A 135 0.01 -8.99 1.15
CA PRO A 135 -0.48 -8.82 2.50
C PRO A 135 -1.05 -10.14 3.07
N PRO A 136 -1.09 -10.30 4.40
CA PRO A 136 -1.72 -11.46 5.01
C PRO A 136 -3.17 -11.64 4.58
N LYS A 137 -3.54 -12.88 4.27
CA LYS A 137 -4.94 -13.21 3.99
C LYS A 137 -5.79 -13.04 5.23
N ILE A 138 -7.03 -12.62 5.05
CA ILE A 138 -7.97 -12.41 6.14
C ILE A 138 -8.22 -13.70 6.91
N ASP A 139 -8.35 -14.85 6.23
CA ASP A 139 -8.51 -16.15 6.88
C ASP A 139 -7.33 -16.51 7.78
N THR A 140 -6.10 -16.22 7.32
CA THR A 140 -4.90 -16.43 8.13
C THR A 140 -4.91 -15.54 9.38
N LEU A 141 -5.40 -14.30 9.25
CA LEU A 141 -5.55 -13.41 10.40
C LEU A 141 -6.65 -13.87 11.37
N LEU A 142 -7.76 -14.40 10.84
CA LEU A 142 -8.84 -14.97 11.65
C LEU A 142 -8.38 -16.22 12.41
N GLU A 143 -7.61 -17.09 11.78
CA GLU A 143 -7.02 -18.27 12.42
C GLU A 143 -6.12 -17.88 13.60
N LEU A 144 -5.39 -16.77 13.50
CA LEU A 144 -4.50 -16.30 14.57
C LEU A 144 -5.26 -15.79 15.80
N ILE A 145 -6.43 -15.17 15.62
CA ILE A 145 -7.25 -14.70 16.74
C ILE A 145 -8.14 -15.82 17.31
N ARG A 146 -8.46 -16.86 16.51
CA ARG A 146 -9.22 -18.02 16.98
C ARG A 146 -8.42 -18.78 18.03
N GLY A 147 -9.05 -19.09 19.15
CA GLY A 147 -8.41 -19.74 20.30
C GLY A 147 -7.50 -18.83 21.16
N SER A 148 -7.30 -17.55 20.79
CA SER A 148 -6.49 -16.62 21.59
C SER A 148 -7.23 -16.12 22.85
N TRP A 149 -8.57 -16.19 22.86
CA TRP A 149 -9.41 -15.61 23.92
C TRP A 149 -9.11 -16.08 25.34
N GLY A 150 -8.70 -17.35 25.49
CA GLY A 150 -8.32 -17.94 26.78
C GLY A 150 -7.03 -17.36 27.37
N ASN A 151 -6.19 -16.71 26.56
CA ASN A 151 -4.95 -16.09 27.02
C ASN A 151 -5.24 -14.79 27.77
N PRO A 152 -4.53 -14.45 28.87
CA PRO A 152 -4.80 -13.24 29.66
C PRO A 152 -4.92 -11.95 28.83
N ASN A 153 -4.19 -11.89 27.72
CA ASN A 153 -4.22 -10.83 26.73
C ASN A 153 -4.42 -11.48 25.34
N PRO A 154 -5.66 -11.56 24.83
CA PRO A 154 -5.92 -12.20 23.55
C PRO A 154 -5.51 -11.31 22.38
N ASP A 155 -5.11 -11.96 21.28
CA ASP A 155 -4.87 -11.30 20.01
C ASP A 155 -6.20 -10.92 19.34
N VAL A 156 -6.25 -9.71 18.80
CA VAL A 156 -7.43 -9.14 18.13
C VAL A 156 -7.04 -8.51 16.81
N LEU A 157 -7.99 -8.42 15.89
CA LEU A 157 -7.83 -7.69 14.63
C LEU A 157 -8.33 -6.26 14.81
N VAL A 158 -7.46 -5.30 14.50
CA VAL A 158 -7.71 -3.88 14.68
C VAL A 158 -7.82 -3.21 13.32
N PHE A 159 -9.01 -2.70 13.02
CA PHE A 159 -9.28 -1.85 11.86
C PHE A 159 -9.05 -0.38 12.23
N GLY A 160 -8.32 0.33 11.38
CA GLY A 160 -8.06 1.76 11.59
C GLY A 160 -9.34 2.61 11.54
N PRO A 161 -9.37 3.76 12.23
CA PRO A 161 -10.48 4.71 12.10
C PRO A 161 -10.48 5.31 10.70
N THR A 162 -11.67 5.59 10.15
CA THR A 162 -11.84 6.28 8.86
C THR A 162 -12.24 7.73 9.06
N ALA A 163 -12.74 8.40 8.02
CA ALA A 163 -13.35 9.72 8.16
C ALA A 163 -14.73 9.66 8.85
N SER A 164 -15.40 8.49 8.81
CA SER A 164 -16.79 8.31 9.25
C SER A 164 -16.99 7.20 10.28
N THR A 165 -15.96 6.39 10.55
CA THR A 165 -16.00 5.29 11.52
C THR A 165 -14.80 5.38 12.46
N GLU A 166 -15.02 5.05 13.73
CA GLU A 166 -13.94 4.94 14.72
C GLU A 166 -13.14 3.64 14.51
N GLN A 167 -12.10 3.47 15.31
CA GLN A 167 -11.32 2.23 15.34
C GLN A 167 -12.25 1.03 15.61
N GLY A 168 -12.20 0.04 14.73
CA GLY A 168 -12.93 -1.21 14.87
C GLY A 168 -12.03 -2.29 15.44
N VAL A 169 -12.56 -3.11 16.36
CA VAL A 169 -11.84 -4.27 16.90
C VAL A 169 -12.71 -5.51 16.71
N LEU A 170 -12.11 -6.51 16.08
CA LEU A 170 -12.68 -7.83 15.88
C LEU A 170 -11.94 -8.85 16.75
N VAL A 171 -12.70 -9.64 17.49
CA VAL A 171 -12.17 -10.70 18.36
C VAL A 171 -12.95 -11.98 18.17
N ALA A 172 -12.30 -13.13 18.35
CA ALA A 172 -12.95 -14.43 18.41
C ALA A 172 -13.20 -14.81 19.88
N VAL A 173 -14.45 -14.81 20.32
CA VAL A 173 -14.84 -15.26 21.67
C VAL A 173 -15.53 -16.62 21.54
N ASP A 174 -14.91 -17.69 22.03
CA ASP A 174 -15.42 -19.06 21.89
C ASP A 174 -15.76 -19.41 20.42
N ASP A 175 -14.84 -19.05 19.50
CA ASP A 175 -14.97 -19.13 18.04
C ASP A 175 -16.05 -18.24 17.38
N GLU A 176 -16.79 -17.46 18.17
CA GLU A 176 -17.70 -16.44 17.65
C GLU A 176 -16.94 -15.14 17.36
N LEU A 177 -16.94 -14.72 16.09
CA LEU A 177 -16.36 -13.46 15.67
C LEU A 177 -17.27 -12.30 16.10
N ARG A 178 -16.75 -11.42 16.95
CA ARG A 178 -17.47 -10.24 17.48
C ARG A 178 -16.72 -8.98 17.10
N TYR A 179 -17.37 -8.12 16.31
CA TYR A 179 -16.84 -6.82 15.93
C TYR A 179 -17.45 -5.71 16.78
N ARG A 180 -16.63 -4.72 17.16
CA ARG A 180 -17.07 -3.53 17.86
C ARG A 180 -16.20 -2.32 17.53
N GLU A 181 -16.85 -1.18 17.28
CA GLU A 181 -16.19 0.13 17.22
C GLU A 181 -16.02 0.72 18.61
N VAL A 182 -14.96 1.50 18.81
CA VAL A 182 -14.60 2.08 20.12
C VAL A 182 -15.73 2.90 20.74
N ASP A 183 -16.46 3.68 19.93
CA ASP A 183 -17.57 4.53 20.36
C ASP A 183 -18.93 3.79 20.37
N SER A 184 -19.00 2.59 19.81
CA SER A 184 -20.22 1.79 19.82
C SER A 184 -20.50 1.20 21.20
N TYR A 185 -21.78 1.18 21.58
CA TYR A 185 -22.26 0.58 22.83
C TYR A 185 -22.43 -0.94 22.74
N ARG A 186 -22.43 -1.52 21.55
CA ARG A 186 -22.67 -2.96 21.32
C ARG A 186 -21.66 -3.50 20.32
N TRP A 187 -21.28 -4.75 20.55
CA TRP A 187 -20.68 -5.57 19.51
C TRP A 187 -21.80 -6.25 18.70
N TYR A 188 -21.46 -6.69 17.50
CA TYR A 188 -22.30 -7.60 16.71
C TYR A 188 -21.46 -8.80 16.27
N THR A 189 -22.16 -9.90 16.05
CA THR A 189 -21.56 -11.12 15.53
C THR A 189 -21.31 -10.94 14.04
N VAL A 190 -20.07 -11.18 13.60
CA VAL A 190 -19.73 -11.27 12.18
C VAL A 190 -20.02 -12.71 11.76
N THR A 191 -21.20 -12.93 11.19
CA THR A 191 -21.65 -14.27 10.77
C THR A 191 -21.33 -14.60 9.33
N ASP A 192 -21.06 -13.57 8.53
CA ASP A 192 -20.80 -13.69 7.10
C ASP A 192 -19.42 -13.14 6.75
N GLU A 193 -18.73 -13.81 5.82
CA GLU A 193 -17.49 -13.33 5.23
C GLU A 193 -17.71 -12.01 4.49
N GLU A 194 -18.90 -11.78 3.90
CA GLU A 194 -19.22 -10.52 3.21
C GLU A 194 -19.11 -9.29 4.13
N GLU A 195 -19.53 -9.40 5.39
CA GLU A 195 -19.40 -8.30 6.36
C GLU A 195 -17.93 -7.98 6.64
N LEU A 196 -17.09 -9.00 6.76
CA LEU A 196 -15.66 -8.83 7.00
C LEU A 196 -14.96 -8.20 5.78
N TYR A 197 -15.34 -8.60 4.57
CA TYR A 197 -14.87 -7.96 3.34
C TYR A 197 -15.31 -6.51 3.24
N HIS A 198 -16.50 -6.18 3.72
CA HIS A 198 -16.97 -4.80 3.78
C HIS A 198 -16.11 -3.95 4.72
N HIS A 199 -15.73 -4.45 5.91
CA HIS A 199 -14.78 -3.76 6.79
C HIS A 199 -13.41 -3.55 6.14
N LEU A 200 -12.88 -4.58 5.45
CA LEU A 200 -11.63 -4.48 4.71
C LEU A 200 -11.68 -3.37 3.66
N GLN A 201 -12.75 -3.30 2.86
CA GLN A 201 -12.90 -2.27 1.84
C GLN A 201 -12.98 -0.86 2.43
N GLN A 202 -13.66 -0.69 3.56
CA GLN A 202 -13.87 0.62 4.17
C GLN A 202 -12.67 1.12 4.99
N GLN A 203 -12.02 0.23 5.73
CA GLN A 203 -11.03 0.59 6.75
C GLN A 203 -9.61 0.13 6.39
N GLY A 204 -9.47 -0.70 5.35
CA GLY A 204 -8.22 -1.30 4.92
C GLY A 204 -7.90 -2.60 5.67
N GLN A 205 -6.68 -3.09 5.47
CA GLN A 205 -6.18 -4.31 6.10
C GLN A 205 -6.09 -4.11 7.63
N PRO A 206 -6.69 -4.99 8.45
CA PRO A 206 -6.52 -4.92 9.88
C PRO A 206 -5.13 -5.39 10.31
N ALA A 207 -4.65 -4.86 11.43
CA ALA A 207 -3.44 -5.33 12.08
C ALA A 207 -3.78 -6.26 13.25
N ILE A 208 -2.95 -7.27 13.50
CA ILE A 208 -3.01 -8.04 14.75
C ILE A 208 -2.39 -7.19 15.86
N GLN A 209 -3.12 -7.04 16.95
CA GLN A 209 -2.65 -6.40 18.18
C GLN A 209 -3.15 -7.17 19.39
N SER A 210 -2.49 -6.96 20.52
CA SER A 210 -3.01 -7.44 21.81
C SER A 210 -4.22 -6.61 22.24
N LEU A 211 -5.25 -7.23 22.81
CA LEU A 211 -6.44 -6.50 23.29
C LEU A 211 -6.08 -5.36 24.26
N SER A 212 -5.07 -5.55 25.11
CA SER A 212 -4.58 -4.53 26.05
C SER A 212 -4.02 -3.26 25.38
N GLU A 213 -3.62 -3.35 24.11
CA GLU A 213 -3.11 -2.21 23.33
C GLU A 213 -4.26 -1.41 22.70
N THR A 214 -5.49 -1.92 22.80
CA THR A 214 -6.70 -1.23 22.34
C THR A 214 -7.40 -0.52 23.50
N PRO A 215 -8.28 0.46 23.22
CA PRO A 215 -9.15 1.05 24.24
C PRO A 215 -10.23 0.10 24.77
N LEU A 216 -10.37 -1.10 24.17
CA LEU A 216 -11.42 -2.06 24.52
C LEU A 216 -10.91 -3.14 25.48
N THR A 217 -11.84 -3.70 26.25
CA THR A 217 -11.55 -4.75 27.24
C THR A 217 -12.47 -5.94 27.01
N ARG A 218 -12.22 -7.05 27.71
CA ARG A 218 -13.06 -8.24 27.60
C ARG A 218 -14.55 -7.97 27.85
N LEU A 219 -14.85 -7.09 28.80
CA LEU A 219 -16.22 -6.72 29.15
C LEU A 219 -16.98 -6.10 27.97
N HIS A 220 -16.26 -5.54 27.00
CA HIS A 220 -16.86 -4.97 25.81
C HIS A 220 -17.30 -6.03 24.78
N PHE A 221 -16.89 -7.29 24.94
CA PHE A 221 -17.17 -8.39 24.02
C PHE A 221 -17.89 -9.56 24.68
N THR A 222 -17.91 -9.66 26.01
CA THR A 222 -18.72 -10.65 26.73
C THR A 222 -20.09 -10.07 27.06
N PRO A 223 -21.20 -10.74 26.75
CA PRO A 223 -22.47 -10.37 27.36
C PRO A 223 -22.32 -10.45 28.88
N SER A 224 -22.84 -9.45 29.61
CA SER A 224 -22.90 -9.49 31.08
C SER A 224 -23.49 -10.83 31.51
N PRO A 225 -22.98 -11.47 32.58
CA PRO A 225 -23.49 -12.77 32.99
C PRO A 225 -25.00 -12.65 33.17
N LEU A 226 -25.74 -13.47 32.41
CA LEU A 226 -27.16 -13.70 32.64
C LEU A 226 -27.28 -14.08 34.11
N THR A 227 -27.90 -13.22 34.90
CA THR A 227 -28.52 -13.62 36.15
C THR A 227 -29.53 -14.71 35.80
N ASN A 228 -29.09 -15.97 35.89
CA ASN A 228 -29.97 -17.11 36.06
C ASN A 228 -30.63 -16.95 37.43
N ASP A 229 -31.69 -16.15 37.48
CA ASP A 229 -32.71 -16.27 38.52
C ASP A 229 -33.84 -17.11 37.91
N ASP A 230 -33.64 -18.42 37.96
CA ASP A 230 -34.76 -19.36 37.93
C ASP A 230 -35.59 -19.13 39.20
N ARG A 231 -36.83 -18.67 39.03
CA ARG A 231 -37.90 -18.79 40.02
C ARG A 231 -39.18 -19.24 39.36
#